data_AF-A0A382JH99-F1
#
_entry.id   AF-A0A382JH99-F1
#
_cell.length_a   1.000
_cell.length_b   1.000
_cell.length_c   1.000
_cell.angle_alpha   90.00
_cell.angle_beta   90.00
_cell.angle_gamma   90.00
#
_symmetry.space_group_name_H-M   'P 1'
#
loop_
_entity.id
_entity.type
_entity.pdbx_description
1 polymer ?
#
loop_
_entity_poly.entity_id
_entity_poly.type
_entity_poly.pdbx_seq_one_letter_code
_entity_poly.pdbx_strand_id
1 'polypeptide(L)'
;MAHGTHDYEDDPRNADIQININGELFHRNKATVSVFDSGYILRDGVWAEHWYQAVERSTGFEPYRSRQFNLSESETEIAYASMPAYEALKASPTLIT
;
A
#
# COMPACT_ATOMS: atom_id res chain seq x y z
N MET A 1 -9.84 14.20 17.22
CA MET A 1 -9.63 14.68 15.84
C MET A 1 -9.80 13.47 14.94
N ALA A 2 -10.41 13.59 13.76
CA ALA A 2 -10.62 12.44 12.87
C ALA A 2 -9.27 12.03 12.27
N HIS A 3 -8.80 10.82 12.57
CA HIS A 3 -7.61 10.26 11.94
C HIS A 3 -7.92 9.96 10.47
N GLY A 4 -7.09 10.49 9.57
CA GLY A 4 -7.18 10.17 8.15
C GLY A 4 -6.50 8.86 7.82
N THR A 5 -6.74 8.29 6.63
CA THR A 5 -6.06 7.08 6.13
C THR A 5 -4.54 7.22 5.98
N HIS A 6 -4.01 8.43 6.11
CA HIS A 6 -2.58 8.73 6.02
C HIS A 6 -1.99 9.24 7.35
N ASP A 7 -2.68 9.03 8.47
CA ASP A 7 -2.12 9.38 9.78
C ASP A 7 -1.06 8.37 10.21
N TYR A 8 -0.04 8.89 10.89
CA TYR A 8 1.04 8.10 11.47
C TYR A 8 1.47 8.71 12.80
N GLU A 9 2.02 7.90 13.69
CA GLU A 9 2.65 8.40 14.92
C GLU A 9 3.98 9.05 14.58
N ASP A 10 4.19 10.27 15.11
CA ASP A 10 5.47 10.97 14.96
C ASP A 10 6.60 10.19 15.65
N ASP A 11 7.62 9.82 14.86
CA ASP A 11 8.82 9.14 15.35
C ASP A 11 10.06 10.04 15.21
N PRO A 12 10.76 10.37 16.31
CA PRO A 12 11.99 11.16 16.27
C PRO A 12 13.07 10.62 15.34
N ARG A 13 13.12 9.29 15.11
CA ARG A 13 14.07 8.65 14.19
C ARG A 13 13.86 9.10 12.75
N ASN A 14 12.64 9.52 12.40
CA ASN A 14 12.32 10.02 11.07
C ASN A 14 12.86 11.44 10.84
N ALA A 15 13.39 12.15 11.84
CA ALA A 15 13.90 13.50 11.67
C ALA A 15 15.14 13.54 10.76
N ASP A 16 16.03 12.54 10.90
CA ASP A 16 17.36 12.51 10.29
C ASP A 16 17.48 11.54 9.09
N ILE A 17 16.36 11.05 8.55
CA ILE A 17 16.38 10.13 7.41
C ILE A 17 16.92 10.82 6.16
N GLN A 18 17.62 10.02 5.35
CA GLN A 18 18.11 10.44 4.04
C GLN A 18 17.19 9.93 2.94
N ILE A 19 16.88 10.81 2.00
CA ILE A 19 16.06 10.54 0.82
C ILE A 19 16.99 10.54 -0.38
N ASN A 20 16.98 9.44 -1.13
CA ASN A 20 17.70 9.37 -2.40
C ASN A 20 16.85 10.04 -3.49
N ILE A 21 17.41 11.06 -4.14
CA ILE A 21 16.82 11.70 -5.31
C ILE A 21 17.85 11.61 -6.44
N ASN A 22 17.52 10.84 -7.48
CA ASN A 22 18.35 10.66 -8.68
C ASN A 22 19.80 10.22 -8.38
N GLY A 23 20.00 9.38 -7.37
CA GLY A 23 21.31 8.83 -7.00
C GLY A 23 22.05 9.62 -5.91
N GLU A 24 21.56 10.77 -5.49
CA GLU A 24 22.14 11.60 -4.42
C GLU A 24 21.29 11.58 -3.16
N LEU A 25 21.93 11.54 -1.98
CA LEU A 25 21.26 11.46 -0.68
C LEU A 25 21.08 12.84 -0.06
N PHE A 26 19.84 13.20 0.23
CA PHE A 26 19.47 14.46 0.88
C PHE A 26 18.83 14.20 2.23
N HIS A 27 19.08 15.06 3.21
CA HIS A 27 18.30 15.06 4.45
C HIS A 27 16.83 15.40 4.15
N ARG A 28 15.85 14.78 4.82
CA ARG A 28 14.41 14.92 4.49
C ARG A 28 13.92 16.36 4.33
N ASN A 29 14.40 17.27 5.15
CA ASN A 29 13.98 18.69 5.15
C ASN A 29 14.54 19.49 3.95
N LYS A 30 15.45 18.90 3.18
CA LYS A 30 16.06 19.47 1.97
C LYS A 30 15.73 18.66 0.71
N ALA A 31 15.07 17.51 0.86
CA ALA A 31 14.70 16.64 -0.24
C ALA A 31 13.54 17.26 -1.04
N THR A 32 13.81 17.78 -2.23
CA THR A 32 12.81 18.41 -3.10
C THR A 32 12.80 17.76 -4.49
N VAL A 33 11.61 17.54 -5.03
CA VAL A 33 11.40 17.13 -6.42
C VAL A 33 10.72 18.26 -7.20
N SER A 34 10.86 18.24 -8.53
CA SER A 34 10.16 19.20 -9.39
C SER A 34 8.65 18.97 -9.29
N VAL A 35 7.87 20.05 -9.24
CA VAL A 35 6.41 19.98 -9.39
C VAL A 35 5.99 19.51 -10.79
N PHE A 36 6.92 19.47 -11.74
CA PHE A 36 6.70 18.91 -13.07
C PHE A 36 7.08 17.43 -13.18
N ASP A 37 7.47 16.79 -12.07
CA ASP A 37 7.73 15.36 -12.06
C ASP A 37 6.43 14.58 -12.34
N SER A 38 6.55 13.49 -13.11
CA SER A 38 5.39 12.66 -13.47
C SER A 38 4.75 12.00 -12.23
N GLY A 39 5.53 11.71 -11.19
CA GLY A 39 5.01 11.23 -9.90
C GLY A 39 4.19 12.27 -9.13
N TYR A 40 4.27 13.54 -9.51
CA TYR A 40 3.43 14.60 -8.95
C TYR A 40 2.27 14.95 -9.89
N ILE A 41 2.54 15.15 -11.19
CA ILE A 41 1.52 15.58 -12.17
C ILE A 41 0.61 14.43 -12.62
N LEU A 42 1.17 13.26 -12.89
CA LEU A 42 0.48 12.16 -13.56
C LEU A 42 -0.01 11.08 -12.58
N ARG A 43 -0.12 11.41 -11.29
CA ARG A 43 -0.44 10.50 -10.17
C ARG A 43 0.76 9.62 -9.80
N ASP A 44 0.57 8.33 -9.55
CA ASP A 44 1.56 7.40 -8.95
C ASP A 44 2.79 7.08 -9.83
N GLY A 45 3.26 8.05 -10.62
CA GLY A 45 4.46 7.99 -11.44
C GLY A 45 4.39 6.87 -12.47
N VAL A 46 5.50 6.16 -12.62
CA VAL A 46 5.65 5.00 -13.52
C VAL A 46 4.57 3.93 -13.31
N TRP A 47 4.03 3.80 -12.10
CA TRP A 47 3.03 2.77 -11.81
C TRP A 47 1.67 3.08 -12.42
N ALA A 48 1.33 4.36 -12.63
CA ALA A 48 0.01 4.81 -13.03
C ALA A 48 -0.52 4.08 -14.28
N GLU A 49 0.29 4.00 -15.34
CA GLU A 49 -0.10 3.35 -16.61
C GLU A 49 -0.30 1.83 -16.49
N HIS A 50 0.29 1.21 -15.47
CA HIS A 50 0.25 -0.24 -15.27
C HIS A 50 -0.86 -0.68 -14.33
N TRP A 51 -1.22 0.14 -13.33
CA TRP A 51 -2.12 -0.29 -12.26
C TRP A 51 -3.55 0.23 -12.40
N TYR A 52 -3.77 1.49 -12.81
CA TYR A 52 -5.12 2.07 -12.83
C TYR A 52 -6.06 1.32 -13.76
N GLN A 53 -5.62 0.98 -14.98
CA GLN A 53 -6.46 0.20 -15.89
C GLN A 53 -6.79 -1.19 -15.35
N ALA A 54 -5.87 -1.82 -14.61
CA ALA A 54 -6.13 -3.11 -13.99
C ALA A 54 -7.18 -2.97 -12.87
N VAL A 55 -7.10 -1.90 -12.07
CA VAL A 55 -8.11 -1.61 -11.05
C VAL A 55 -9.48 -1.30 -11.68
N GLU A 56 -9.53 -0.42 -12.68
CA GLU A 56 -10.76 -0.09 -13.41
C GLU A 56 -11.42 -1.33 -14.04
N ARG A 57 -10.63 -2.22 -14.66
CA ARG A 57 -11.13 -3.49 -15.21
C ARG A 57 -11.58 -4.50 -14.14
N SER A 58 -11.14 -4.34 -12.89
CA SER A 58 -11.45 -5.26 -11.80
C SER A 58 -12.79 -4.90 -11.14
N THR A 59 -12.76 -4.31 -9.95
CA THR A 59 -13.92 -3.79 -9.24
C THR A 59 -14.00 -2.27 -9.29
N GLY A 60 -13.02 -1.56 -9.87
CA GLY A 60 -13.03 -0.10 -9.96
C GLY A 60 -13.18 0.60 -8.60
N PHE A 61 -12.56 0.05 -7.55
CA PHE A 61 -12.73 0.49 -6.16
C PHE A 61 -14.16 0.38 -5.60
N GLU A 62 -15.04 -0.42 -6.22
CA GLU A 62 -16.34 -0.72 -5.65
C GLU A 62 -16.21 -1.35 -4.26
N PRO A 63 -17.20 -1.11 -3.36
CA PRO A 63 -17.26 -1.76 -2.06
C PRO A 63 -17.14 -3.28 -2.18
N TYR A 64 -16.48 -3.89 -1.20
CA TYR A 64 -16.37 -5.35 -1.12
C TYR A 64 -17.75 -6.01 -1.20
N ARG A 65 -17.84 -7.08 -1.99
CA ARG A 65 -19.01 -7.97 -2.05
C ARG A 65 -18.56 -9.40 -1.80
N SER A 66 -19.27 -10.12 -0.94
CA SER A 66 -18.96 -11.53 -0.68
C SER A 66 -19.04 -12.32 -1.98
N ARG A 67 -18.01 -13.09 -2.29
CA ARG A 67 -18.00 -14.02 -3.43
C ARG A 67 -18.11 -15.44 -2.90
N GLN A 68 -18.92 -16.27 -3.55
CA GLN A 68 -18.86 -17.70 -3.34
C GLN A 68 -17.76 -18.28 -4.23
N PHE A 69 -16.94 -19.14 -3.67
CA PHE A 69 -15.87 -19.82 -4.39
C PHE A 69 -15.91 -21.31 -4.04
N ASN A 70 -15.77 -22.15 -5.07
CA ASN A 70 -15.50 -23.56 -4.89
C ASN A 70 -14.00 -23.76 -4.98
N LEU A 71 -13.38 -24.10 -3.85
CA LEU A 71 -11.98 -24.48 -3.82
C LEU A 71 -11.86 -25.94 -4.26
N SER A 72 -10.84 -26.23 -5.07
CA SER A 72 -10.37 -27.60 -5.24
C SER A 72 -9.79 -28.14 -3.94
N GLU A 73 -9.54 -29.45 -3.89
CA GLU A 73 -8.95 -30.12 -2.72
C GLU A 73 -7.59 -29.52 -2.36
N SER A 74 -6.70 -29.32 -3.35
CA SER A 74 -5.38 -28.73 -3.12
C SER A 74 -5.45 -27.27 -2.67
N GLU A 75 -6.37 -26.46 -3.21
CA GLU A 75 -6.57 -25.08 -2.76
C GLU A 75 -7.12 -25.03 -1.33
N THR A 76 -7.98 -25.99 -0.97
CA THR A 76 -8.53 -26.13 0.39
C THR A 76 -7.43 -26.47 1.40
N GLU A 77 -6.53 -27.38 1.06
CA GLU A 77 -5.36 -27.71 1.89
C GLU A 77 -4.47 -26.49 2.13
N ILE A 78 -4.18 -25.71 1.07
CA ILE A 78 -3.39 -24.48 1.16
C ILE A 78 -4.09 -23.45 2.06
N ALA A 79 -5.41 -23.28 1.89
CA ALA A 79 -6.20 -22.34 2.70
C ALA A 79 -6.15 -22.72 4.19
N TYR A 80 -6.32 -23.99 4.52
CA TYR A 80 -6.23 -24.45 5.91
C TYR A 80 -4.81 -24.33 6.47
N ALA A 81 -3.78 -24.68 5.70
CA ALA A 81 -2.39 -24.52 6.10
C ALA A 81 -2.02 -23.05 6.36
N SER A 82 -2.65 -22.11 5.64
CA SER A 82 -2.40 -20.67 5.77
C SER A 82 -3.22 -20.01 6.89
N MET A 83 -4.28 -20.67 7.39
CA MET A 83 -5.22 -20.10 8.36
C MET A 83 -4.56 -19.61 9.65
N PRO A 84 -3.60 -20.33 10.27
CA PRO A 84 -2.95 -19.84 11.49
C PRO A 84 -2.23 -18.50 11.29
N ALA A 85 -1.57 -18.31 10.14
CA ALA A 85 -0.89 -17.07 9.82
C ALA A 85 -1.89 -15.93 9.54
N TYR A 86 -2.99 -16.24 8.84
CA TYR A 86 -4.06 -15.29 8.59
C TYR A 86 -4.67 -14.75 9.90
N GLU A 87 -5.05 -15.64 10.82
CA GLU A 87 -5.65 -15.23 12.10
C GLU A 87 -4.66 -14.45 12.98
N ALA A 88 -3.38 -14.82 12.96
CA ALA A 88 -2.33 -14.07 13.66
C ALA A 88 -2.16 -12.64 13.11
N LEU A 89 -2.18 -12.49 11.79
CA LEU A 89 -2.12 -11.16 11.15
C LEU A 89 -3.37 -10.36 11.48
N LYS A 90 -4.56 -10.92 11.29
CA LYS A 90 -5.85 -10.26 11.54
C LYS A 90 -6.00 -9.76 12.99
N ALA A 91 -5.44 -10.47 13.96
CA ALA A 91 -5.44 -10.06 15.36
C ALA A 91 -4.41 -8.96 15.68
N SER A 92 -3.49 -8.65 14.76
CA SER A 92 -2.45 -7.66 14.97
C SER A 92 -3.01 -6.23 14.83
N PRO A 93 -2.73 -5.33 15.79
CA PRO A 93 -3.17 -3.93 15.75
C PRO A 93 -2.47 -3.10 14.67
N THR A 94 -1.52 -3.67 13.93
CA THR A 94 -0.78 -2.99 12.85
C THR A 94 -1.51 -3.05 11.50
N LEU A 95 -2.60 -3.80 11.38
CA LEU A 95 -3.46 -3.70 10.21
C LEU A 95 -4.25 -2.39 10.29
N ILE A 96 -3.84 -1.44 9.45
CA ILE A 96 -4.60 -0.23 9.17
C ILE A 96 -5.97 -0.67 8.62
N THR A 97 -7.01 -0.52 9.44
CA THR A 97 -8.42 -0.63 9.07
C THR A 97 -9.05 0.75 9.02
#